data_AF-A0A936WYR8-F1
#
_entry.id   AF-A0A936WYR8-F1
#
_cell.length_a   1.000
_cell.length_b   1.000
_cell.length_c   1.000
_cell.angle_alpha   90.00
_cell.angle_beta   90.00
_cell.angle_gamma   90.00
#
_symmetry.space_group_name_H-M   'P 1'
#
loop_
_entity.id
_entity.type
_entity.pdbx_description
1 polymer ?
#
loop_
_entity_poly.entity_id
_entity_poly.type
_entity_poly.pdbx_seq_one_letter_code
_entity_poly.pdbx_strand_id
1 'polypeptide(L)'
;MDWDLGGGTMTLITYQTGDASMYLSSGGGVIGGGQHENVNKASKEFVSMSQSYLENSLKTDTTTLPDKECFKFYFLTNKGKFVAQESIDNIENRTSKWLELFESANSVITELRLITQNK
;
A
#
# COMPACT_ATOMS: atom_id res chain seq x y z
N MET A 1 -0.50 2.99 1.35
CA MET A 1 -1.38 2.04 2.03
C MET A 1 -0.91 1.95 3.46
N ASP A 2 -1.82 2.18 4.41
CA ASP A 2 -1.57 1.94 5.83
C ASP A 2 -2.34 0.70 6.25
N TRP A 3 -1.70 -0.23 6.95
CA TRP A 3 -2.31 -1.49 7.40
C TRP A 3 -2.11 -1.64 8.91
N ASP A 4 -3.21 -1.75 9.66
CA ASP A 4 -3.17 -2.14 11.07
C ASP A 4 -2.72 -3.60 11.23
N LEU A 5 -1.65 -3.79 12.00
CA LEU A 5 -1.07 -5.09 12.33
C LEU A 5 -1.38 -5.50 13.78
N GLY A 6 -2.34 -4.84 14.44
CA GLY A 6 -2.76 -5.11 15.83
C GLY A 6 -1.81 -4.58 16.92
N GLY A 7 -0.50 -4.52 16.65
CA GLY A 7 0.54 -3.96 17.54
C GLY A 7 1.22 -2.69 16.99
N GLY A 8 0.76 -2.20 15.84
CA GLY A 8 1.34 -1.07 15.12
C GLY A 8 0.79 -1.00 13.69
N THR A 9 1.23 0.00 12.94
CA THR A 9 0.81 0.22 11.55
C THR A 9 2.00 0.04 10.62
N MET A 10 1.79 -0.67 9.52
CA MET A 10 2.71 -0.67 8.39
C MET A 10 2.22 0.33 7.34
N THR A 11 3.10 1.23 6.93
CA THR A 11 2.86 2.18 5.85
C THR A 11 3.69 1.79 4.63
N LEU A 12 3.02 1.46 3.53
CA LEU A 12 3.61 1.29 2.20
C LEU A 12 3.38 2.57 1.38
N ILE A 13 4.45 3.12 0.84
CA ILE A 13 4.43 4.27 -0.07
C ILE A 13 5.00 3.82 -1.41
N THR A 14 4.28 4.11 -2.49
CA THR A 14 4.70 3.80 -3.87
C THR A 14 4.38 4.97 -4.79
N TYR A 15 5.17 5.13 -5.85
CA TYR A 15 5.01 6.19 -6.84
C TYR A 15 5.01 5.64 -8.26
N GLN A 16 4.39 6.38 -9.19
CA GLN A 16 4.35 6.02 -10.62
C GLN A 16 5.75 5.92 -11.27
N THR A 17 6.77 6.53 -10.65
CA THR A 17 8.19 6.45 -11.05
C THR A 17 8.81 5.08 -10.73
N GLY A 18 8.13 4.27 -9.91
CA GLY A 18 8.62 2.99 -9.40
C GLY A 18 9.32 3.11 -8.04
N ASP A 19 9.38 4.30 -7.46
CA ASP A 19 9.88 4.48 -6.10
C ASP A 19 8.93 3.82 -5.09
N ALA A 20 9.50 3.09 -4.13
CA ALA A 20 8.75 2.50 -3.03
C ALA A 20 9.51 2.50 -1.71
N SER A 21 8.77 2.57 -0.62
CA SER A 21 9.27 2.46 0.75
C SER A 21 8.19 1.83 1.64
N MET A 22 8.63 1.10 2.65
CA MET A 22 7.78 0.50 3.67
C MET A 22 8.29 0.91 5.05
N TYR A 23 7.41 1.40 5.90
CA TYR A 23 7.71 1.81 7.26
C TYR A 23 6.84 1.03 8.25
N LEU A 24 7.39 0.67 9.40
CA LEU A 24 6.67 0.04 10.51
C LEU A 24 6.68 0.99 11.69
N SER A 25 5.51 1.28 12.26
CA SER A 25 5.41 2.17 13.43
C SER A 25 6.07 1.59 14.69
N SER A 26 6.24 0.27 14.74
CA SER A 26 7.02 -0.43 15.77
C SER A 26 8.53 -0.29 15.58
N GLY A 27 8.98 0.35 14.50
CA GLY A 27 10.39 0.52 14.12
C GLY A 27 10.80 -0.38 12.96
N GLY A 28 11.82 0.07 12.22
CA GLY A 28 12.32 -0.62 11.03
C GLY A 28 11.55 -0.28 9.75
N GLY A 29 11.81 -1.06 8.71
CA GLY A 29 11.26 -0.83 7.37
C GLY A 29 12.34 -0.83 6.28
N VAL A 30 11.93 -0.45 5.07
CA VAL A 30 12.77 -0.37 3.87
C VAL A 30 12.54 1.00 3.24
N ILE A 31 13.57 1.85 3.24
CA ILE A 31 13.50 3.19 2.66
C ILE A 31 14.25 3.18 1.32
N GLY A 32 13.58 3.64 0.27
CA GLY A 32 14.18 3.82 -1.05
C GLY A 32 14.48 2.52 -1.81
N GLY A 33 13.54 1.57 -1.86
CA GLY A 33 13.73 0.29 -2.56
C GLY A 33 13.63 0.39 -4.10
N GLY A 34 13.14 1.51 -4.64
CA GLY A 34 12.81 1.65 -6.07
C GLY A 34 13.98 1.58 -7.06
N GLN A 35 15.23 1.61 -6.56
CA GLN A 35 16.44 1.40 -7.37
C GLN A 35 16.63 -0.08 -7.77
N HIS A 36 15.96 -1.00 -7.08
CA HIS A 36 15.96 -2.41 -7.43
C HIS A 36 14.89 -2.68 -8.49
N GLU A 37 15.25 -3.34 -9.60
CA GLU A 37 14.40 -3.52 -10.77
C GLU A 37 13.07 -4.23 -10.44
N ASN A 38 13.12 -5.25 -9.60
CA ASN A 38 11.96 -5.99 -9.10
C ASN A 38 10.98 -5.09 -8.32
N VAL A 39 11.49 -4.28 -7.39
CA VAL A 39 10.68 -3.31 -6.63
C VAL A 39 10.12 -2.24 -7.56
N ASN A 40 10.93 -1.73 -8.49
CA ASN A 40 10.52 -0.70 -9.44
C ASN A 40 9.33 -1.17 -10.29
N LYS A 41 9.43 -2.38 -10.84
CA LYS A 41 8.40 -3.01 -11.67
C LYS A 41 7.12 -3.21 -10.88
N ALA A 42 7.18 -3.88 -9.72
CA ALA A 42 6.01 -4.14 -8.89
C ALA A 42 5.31 -2.83 -8.47
N SER A 43 6.08 -1.79 -8.16
CA SER A 43 5.54 -0.48 -7.76
C SER A 43 4.78 0.20 -8.90
N LYS A 44 5.31 0.15 -10.12
CA LYS A 44 4.63 0.69 -11.31
C LYS A 44 3.34 -0.06 -11.63
N GLU A 45 3.36 -1.39 -11.53
CA GLU A 45 2.18 -2.24 -11.72
C GLU A 45 1.09 -1.91 -10.68
N PHE A 46 1.46 -1.81 -9.40
CA PHE A 46 0.55 -1.45 -8.32
C PHE A 46 -0.05 -0.04 -8.50
N VAL A 47 0.76 0.97 -8.86
CA VAL A 47 0.27 2.34 -9.06
C VAL A 47 -0.60 2.45 -10.32
N SER A 48 -0.29 1.70 -11.37
CA SER A 48 -1.13 1.62 -12.57
C SER A 48 -2.50 1.03 -12.23
N MET A 49 -2.53 -0.10 -11.52
CA MET A 49 -3.76 -0.75 -11.06
C MET A 49 -4.57 0.16 -10.12
N SER A 50 -3.91 0.87 -9.22
CA SER A 50 -4.55 1.80 -8.27
C SER A 50 -5.45 2.85 -8.94
N GLN A 51 -5.18 3.22 -10.19
CA GLN A 51 -5.96 4.25 -10.90
C GLN A 51 -7.41 3.81 -11.16
N SER A 52 -7.67 2.53 -11.43
CA SER A 52 -9.03 2.03 -11.67
C SER A 52 -9.91 2.04 -10.41
N TYR A 53 -9.29 2.14 -9.23
CA TYR A 53 -9.97 2.15 -7.95
C TYR A 53 -10.33 3.55 -7.43
N LEU A 54 -9.89 4.60 -8.13
CA LEU A 54 -10.09 5.99 -7.68
C LEU A 54 -11.59 6.32 -7.56
N GLU A 55 -12.43 5.82 -8.47
CA GLU A 55 -13.89 6.02 -8.43
C GLU A 55 -14.57 5.34 -7.24
N ASN A 56 -13.91 4.36 -6.61
CA ASN A 56 -14.41 3.69 -5.42
C ASN A 56 -13.94 4.32 -4.10
N SER A 57 -13.19 5.41 -4.18
CA SER A 57 -12.60 6.11 -3.04
C SER A 57 -13.30 7.44 -2.75
N LEU A 58 -13.07 7.97 -1.55
CA LEU A 58 -13.64 9.24 -1.12
C LEU A 58 -12.55 10.32 -1.10
N LYS A 59 -12.87 11.53 -1.56
CA LYS A 59 -11.95 12.67 -1.44
C LYS A 59 -11.71 12.97 0.05
N THR A 60 -10.46 13.25 0.42
CA THR A 60 -10.09 13.57 1.81
C THR A 60 -9.02 14.65 1.86
N ASP A 61 -9.01 15.44 2.94
CA ASP A 61 -7.91 16.34 3.28
C ASP A 61 -7.07 15.83 4.46
N THR A 62 -7.49 14.75 5.11
CA THR A 62 -6.84 14.15 6.29
C THR A 62 -6.20 12.79 5.98
N THR A 63 -5.20 12.42 6.78
CA THR A 63 -4.45 11.15 6.68
C THR A 63 -4.44 10.47 8.05
N THR A 64 -5.60 10.00 8.48
CA THR A 64 -5.78 9.25 9.73
C THR A 64 -5.30 7.81 9.61
N LEU A 65 -4.78 7.21 10.67
CA LEU A 65 -4.47 5.78 10.68
C LEU A 65 -5.72 4.92 10.36
N PRO A 66 -5.56 3.70 9.81
CA PRO A 66 -6.66 2.76 9.64
C PRO A 66 -7.32 2.42 10.97
N ASP A 67 -8.60 2.06 10.91
CA ASP A 67 -9.28 1.44 12.05
C ASP A 67 -8.63 0.08 12.36
N LYS A 68 -8.93 -0.48 13.54
CA LYS A 68 -8.41 -1.80 13.92
C LYS A 68 -8.83 -2.87 12.91
N GLU A 69 -7.92 -3.79 12.62
CA GLU A 69 -8.14 -4.92 11.70
C GLU A 69 -8.51 -4.47 10.28
N CYS A 70 -8.12 -3.23 9.92
CA CYS A 70 -8.37 -2.64 8.61
C CYS A 70 -7.06 -2.19 7.95
N PHE A 71 -7.16 -1.95 6.65
CA PHE A 71 -6.17 -1.15 5.92
C PHE A 71 -6.84 0.05 5.24
N LYS A 72 -6.07 1.11 5.02
CA LYS A 72 -6.44 2.30 4.26
C LYS A 72 -5.54 2.44 3.04
N PHE A 73 -6.16 2.55 1.87
CA PHE A 73 -5.49 3.09 0.70
C PHE A 73 -5.62 4.61 0.69
N TYR A 74 -4.51 5.26 0.38
CA TYR A 74 -4.43 6.70 0.12
C TYR A 74 -3.93 6.89 -1.31
N PHE A 75 -4.71 7.58 -2.13
CA PHE A 75 -4.37 7.90 -3.51
C PHE A 75 -4.05 9.39 -3.60
N LEU A 76 -2.78 9.71 -3.84
CA LEU A 76 -2.33 11.07 -4.08
C LEU A 76 -2.32 11.34 -5.58
N THR A 77 -3.18 12.25 -6.03
CA THR A 77 -3.36 12.56 -7.45
C THR A 77 -3.26 14.06 -7.71
N ASN A 78 -3.18 14.46 -8.98
CA ASN A 78 -3.28 15.87 -9.37
C ASN A 78 -4.69 16.48 -9.15
N LYS A 79 -5.70 15.67 -8.81
CA LYS A 79 -7.07 16.11 -8.48
C LYS A 79 -7.33 16.18 -6.96
N GLY A 80 -6.30 15.90 -6.16
CA GLY A 80 -6.38 15.86 -4.70
C GLY A 80 -6.08 14.48 -4.13
N LYS A 81 -6.31 14.34 -2.82
CA LYS A 81 -6.13 13.09 -2.08
C LYS A 81 -7.45 12.34 -1.99
N PHE A 82 -7.38 11.04 -2.15
CA PHE A 82 -8.52 10.16 -1.96
C PHE A 82 -8.16 9.04 -0.99
N VAL A 83 -9.17 8.48 -0.33
CA VAL A 83 -9.02 7.43 0.68
C VAL A 83 -10.08 6.36 0.50
N ALA A 84 -9.70 5.12 0.76
CA ALA A 84 -10.61 4.01 0.96
C ALA A 84 -10.12 3.17 2.13
N GLN A 85 -11.05 2.71 2.96
CA GLN A 85 -10.78 1.74 4.03
C GLN A 85 -11.50 0.44 3.73
N GLU A 86 -10.88 -0.68 4.10
CA GLU A 86 -11.49 -2.00 4.03
C GLU A 86 -10.98 -2.87 5.19
N SER A 87 -11.83 -3.81 5.63
CA SER A 87 -11.51 -4.79 6.66
C SER A 87 -10.67 -5.94 6.10
N ILE A 88 -9.72 -6.41 6.90
CA ILE A 88 -8.92 -7.61 6.57
C ILE A 88 -9.81 -8.85 6.43
N ASP A 89 -10.87 -8.98 7.24
CA ASP A 89 -11.81 -10.10 7.13
C ASP A 89 -12.42 -10.21 5.73
N ASN A 90 -12.72 -9.09 5.07
CA ASN A 90 -13.28 -9.10 3.71
C ASN A 90 -12.25 -9.50 2.65
N ILE A 91 -10.95 -9.26 2.91
CA ILE A 91 -9.85 -9.75 2.08
C ILE A 91 -9.69 -11.27 2.27
N GLU A 92 -9.64 -11.74 3.52
CA GLU A 92 -9.47 -13.15 3.85
C GLU A 92 -10.62 -14.00 3.32
N ASN A 93 -11.86 -13.50 3.42
CA ASN A 93 -13.05 -14.15 2.86
C ASN A 93 -13.19 -13.96 1.34
N ARG A 94 -12.29 -13.22 0.69
CA ARG A 94 -12.28 -12.93 -0.75
C ARG A 94 -13.58 -12.29 -1.27
N THR A 95 -14.23 -11.48 -0.43
CA THR A 95 -15.49 -10.80 -0.74
C THR A 95 -15.29 -9.33 -1.12
N SER A 96 -14.12 -8.76 -0.80
CA SER A 96 -13.83 -7.36 -1.09
C SER A 96 -13.46 -7.12 -2.56
N LYS A 97 -13.98 -6.02 -3.12
CA LYS A 97 -13.50 -5.47 -4.39
C LYS A 97 -12.03 -5.03 -4.35
N TRP A 98 -11.50 -4.74 -3.16
CA TRP A 98 -10.13 -4.27 -2.94
C TRP A 98 -9.11 -5.41 -2.92
N LEU A 99 -9.55 -6.67 -3.02
CA LEU A 99 -8.69 -7.86 -2.94
C LEU A 99 -7.51 -7.80 -3.93
N GLU A 100 -7.77 -7.58 -5.21
CA GLU A 100 -6.71 -7.57 -6.24
C GLU A 100 -5.70 -6.43 -6.00
N LEU A 101 -6.17 -5.25 -5.59
CA LEU A 101 -5.30 -4.14 -5.27
C LEU A 101 -4.45 -4.41 -4.01
N PHE A 102 -5.04 -5.08 -3.02
CA PHE A 102 -4.34 -5.52 -1.81
C PHE A 102 -3.28 -6.59 -2.12
N GLU A 103 -3.60 -7.57 -2.96
CA GLU A 103 -2.64 -8.57 -3.44
C GLU A 103 -1.48 -7.88 -4.20
N SER A 104 -1.78 -6.91 -5.06
CA SER A 104 -0.76 -6.11 -5.77
C SER A 104 0.14 -5.30 -4.82
N ALA A 105 -0.42 -4.70 -3.76
CA ALA A 105 0.36 -4.04 -2.72
C ALA A 105 1.29 -5.03 -1.98
N ASN A 106 0.82 -6.25 -1.71
CA ASN A 106 1.62 -7.32 -1.10
C ASN A 106 2.78 -7.80 -1.99
N SER A 107 2.63 -7.76 -3.32
CA SER A 107 3.75 -7.99 -4.24
C SER A 107 4.86 -6.97 -4.02
N VAL A 108 4.53 -5.68 -3.91
CA VAL A 108 5.54 -4.63 -3.63
C VAL A 108 6.22 -4.87 -2.28
N ILE A 109 5.44 -5.18 -1.23
CA ILE A 109 5.95 -5.48 0.11
C ILE A 109 6.91 -6.68 0.08
N THR A 110 6.58 -7.71 -0.70
CA THR A 110 7.40 -8.91 -0.86
C THR A 110 8.74 -8.56 -1.47
N GLU A 111 8.75 -7.82 -2.58
CA GLU A 111 10.00 -7.40 -3.22
C GLU A 111 10.85 -6.51 -2.31
N LEU A 112 10.23 -5.58 -1.58
CA LEU A 112 10.92 -4.75 -0.58
C LEU A 112 11.56 -5.60 0.53
N ARG A 113 10.91 -6.67 0.99
CA ARG A 113 11.49 -7.59 1.99
C ARG A 113 12.66 -8.38 1.42
N LEU A 114 12.54 -8.90 0.20
CA LEU A 114 13.59 -9.71 -0.43
C LEU A 114 14.91 -8.94 -0.61
N ILE A 115 14.86 -7.65 -0.93
CA ILE A 115 16.07 -6.83 -1.08
C ILE A 115 16.80 -6.56 0.26
N THR A 116 16.14 -6.82 1.40
CA THR A 116 16.77 -6.71 2.73
C THR A 116 17.30 -8.03 3.27
N GLN A 117 16.77 -9.15 2.78
CA GLN A 117 17.17 -10.49 3.22
C GLN A 117 18.41 -11.02 2.47
N ASN A 118 18.68 -10.50 1.27
CA ASN A 118 19.84 -10.86 0.45
C ASN A 118 21.11 -10.06 0.78
N LYS A 119 21.25 -9.55 2.02
CA LYS A 119 22.46 -8.90 2.52
C LYS A 119 23.25 -9.85 3.42
#